data_AF-A0A8C8YN35-F1
#
_entry.id   AF-A0A8C8YN35-F1
#
_cell.length_a   1.000
_cell.length_b   1.000
_cell.length_c   1.000
_cell.angle_alpha   90.00
_cell.angle_beta   90.00
_cell.angle_gamma   90.00
#
_symmetry.space_group_name_H-M   'P 1'
#
loop_
_entity.id
_entity.type
_entity.pdbx_description
1 polymer ?
#
loop_
_entity_poly.entity_id
_entity_poly.type
_entity_poly.pdbx_seq_one_letter_code
_entity_poly.pdbx_strand_id
1 'polypeptide(L)'
;PGTRACWVRYAERVLGRPVTPHLCTAKSPQQVMGSLVKDYFARQQNLSPEKIFHVIVAPCYDRKLEALREGLSSASHSSRGADCVLTSGEEAGAHLHTEFGDLKEEKVTRHDGASSDGHLAQVFRHAAKELFNEDVEEVTYRARRCDFQEVTLEKNGEVLLRFAAAYGFRNIQNMILKLKKGALPYHFVEVLACPGGCLNGRGQAQSRDGRVDKALLQQMEGIYSDIPVRPPETSAHVQELYQQWLEGLDSPKAQETLHTRFSSPELCAHDLDIRW
;
A
#
# COMPACT_ATOMS: atom_id res chain seq x y z
N PRO A 1 -5.07 -2.33 -0.95
CA PRO A 1 -5.23 -1.55 0.30
C PRO A 1 -4.25 -0.37 0.40
N GLY A 2 -4.70 0.70 1.05
CA GLY A 2 -3.84 1.77 1.53
C GLY A 2 -3.56 2.90 0.53
N THR A 3 -3.75 4.13 1.01
CA THR A 3 -3.25 5.40 0.45
C THR A 3 -1.94 5.28 -0.33
N ARG A 4 -2.00 5.31 -1.66
CA ARG A 4 -0.81 5.53 -2.51
C ARG A 4 -0.74 7.00 -2.86
N ALA A 5 0.32 7.69 -2.44
CA ALA A 5 0.41 9.14 -2.51
C ALA A 5 0.11 9.72 -3.90
N CYS A 6 0.65 9.14 -4.99
CA CYS A 6 0.33 9.60 -6.34
C CYS A 6 -1.14 9.43 -6.69
N TRP A 7 -1.72 8.24 -6.47
CA TRP A 7 -3.14 7.97 -6.75
C TRP A 7 -4.07 8.88 -5.93
N VAL A 8 -3.80 8.99 -4.63
CA VAL A 8 -4.60 9.82 -3.71
C VAL A 8 -4.50 11.29 -4.12
N ARG A 9 -3.31 11.80 -4.43
CA ARG A 9 -3.13 13.19 -4.87
C ARG A 9 -3.82 13.45 -6.20
N TYR A 10 -3.74 12.52 -7.14
CA TYR A 10 -4.46 12.61 -8.42
C TYR A 10 -5.98 12.62 -8.18
N ALA A 11 -6.47 11.74 -7.31
CA ALA A 11 -7.89 11.70 -6.95
C ALA A 11 -8.37 12.99 -6.27
N GLU A 12 -7.63 13.52 -5.29
CA GLU A 12 -8.00 14.73 -4.54
C GLU A 12 -7.90 16.00 -5.39
N ARG A 13 -6.84 16.15 -6.20
CA ARG A 13 -6.55 17.41 -6.93
C ARG A 13 -7.12 17.47 -8.34
N VAL A 14 -7.24 16.32 -9.03
CA VAL A 14 -7.64 16.31 -10.45
C VAL A 14 -9.00 15.68 -10.64
N LEU A 15 -9.31 14.58 -9.94
CA LEU A 15 -10.57 13.88 -10.15
C LEU A 15 -11.72 14.42 -9.29
N GLY A 16 -11.42 14.84 -8.07
CA GLY A 16 -12.35 15.46 -7.12
C GLY A 16 -13.47 14.52 -6.62
N ARG A 17 -14.58 15.14 -6.22
CA ARG A 17 -15.75 14.49 -5.59
C ARG A 17 -16.31 13.25 -6.32
N PRO A 18 -16.28 13.12 -7.66
CA PRO A 18 -16.71 11.89 -8.32
C PRO A 18 -15.90 10.64 -7.96
N VAL A 19 -14.72 10.79 -7.35
CA VAL A 19 -13.79 9.67 -7.08
C VAL A 19 -13.40 9.60 -5.61
N THR A 20 -13.18 10.73 -4.93
CA THR A 20 -12.70 10.71 -3.54
C THR A 20 -13.56 9.93 -2.54
N PRO A 21 -14.91 9.88 -2.63
CA PRO A 21 -15.73 9.06 -1.73
C PRO A 21 -15.52 7.55 -1.88
N HIS A 22 -14.95 7.11 -3.01
CA HIS A 22 -14.69 5.71 -3.30
C HIS A 22 -13.27 5.27 -2.88
N LEU A 23 -12.46 6.17 -2.31
CA LEU A 23 -11.12 5.85 -1.85
C LEU A 23 -11.17 5.05 -0.55
N CYS A 24 -10.37 3.98 -0.48
CA CYS A 24 -10.18 3.21 0.73
C CYS A 24 -9.54 4.08 1.82
N THR A 25 -10.21 4.18 2.98
CA THR A 25 -9.74 4.99 4.12
C THR A 25 -8.60 4.33 4.88
N ALA A 26 -8.31 3.05 4.67
CA ALA A 26 -7.17 2.40 5.32
C ALA A 26 -5.87 3.15 4.98
N LYS A 27 -5.06 3.40 6.01
CA LYS A 27 -3.70 3.93 5.89
C LYS A 27 -2.83 2.94 5.12
N SER A 28 -1.76 3.44 4.52
CA SER A 28 -0.80 2.60 3.83
C SER A 28 0.06 1.79 4.82
N PRO A 29 0.72 0.70 4.39
CA PRO A 29 1.63 -0.04 5.25
C PRO A 29 2.72 0.82 5.90
N GLN A 30 3.22 1.84 5.20
CA GLN A 30 4.21 2.79 5.74
C GLN A 30 3.61 3.61 6.89
N GLN A 31 2.39 4.12 6.70
CA GLN A 31 1.67 4.89 7.71
C GLN A 31 1.32 4.04 8.95
N VAL A 32 0.85 2.81 8.73
CA VAL A 32 0.54 1.85 9.81
C VAL A 32 1.80 1.49 10.58
N MET A 33 2.92 1.23 9.88
CA MET A 33 4.20 0.98 10.52
C MET A 33 4.70 2.20 11.32
N GLY A 34 4.53 3.40 10.79
CA GLY A 34 4.83 4.64 11.50
C GLY A 34 4.07 4.74 12.83
N SER A 35 2.75 4.47 12.82
CA SER A 35 1.96 4.39 14.06
C SER A 35 2.48 3.30 15.00
N LEU A 36 2.80 2.11 14.49
CA LEU A 36 3.28 1.00 15.31
C LEU A 36 4.62 1.33 15.99
N VAL A 37 5.56 1.92 15.26
CA VAL A 37 6.88 2.28 15.79
C VAL A 37 6.81 3.47 16.76
N LYS A 38 6.12 4.53 16.38
CA LYS A 38 6.08 5.78 17.14
C LYS A 38 5.09 5.76 18.30
N ASP A 39 4.11 4.85 18.30
CA ASP A 39 3.15 4.71 19.39
C ASP A 39 3.38 3.42 20.19
N TYR A 40 3.11 2.25 19.61
CA TYR A 40 3.15 0.98 20.34
C TYR A 40 4.56 0.64 20.84
N PHE A 41 5.54 0.60 19.93
CA PHE A 41 6.92 0.26 20.28
C PHE A 41 7.55 1.31 21.21
N ALA A 42 7.30 2.59 20.97
CA ALA A 42 7.76 3.67 21.84
C ALA A 42 7.29 3.49 23.29
N ARG A 43 5.99 3.19 23.49
CA ARG A 43 5.43 2.89 24.81
C ARG A 43 6.06 1.65 25.45
N GLN A 44 6.24 0.57 24.69
CA GLN A 44 6.88 -0.65 25.20
C GLN A 44 8.32 -0.40 25.68
N GLN A 45 9.07 0.46 24.99
CA GLN A 45 10.44 0.79 25.36
C GLN A 45 10.55 1.92 26.40
N ASN A 46 9.43 2.47 26.88
CA ASN A 46 9.39 3.68 27.71
C ASN A 46 10.16 4.86 27.09
N LEU A 47 10.12 4.99 25.76
CA LEU A 47 10.73 6.07 25.00
C LEU A 47 9.67 7.05 24.51
N SER A 48 10.03 8.32 24.41
CA SER A 48 9.20 9.29 23.70
C SER A 48 9.37 9.11 22.19
N PRO A 49 8.34 9.38 21.36
CA PRO A 49 8.41 9.18 19.92
C PRO A 49 9.54 9.96 19.22
N GLU A 50 9.95 11.10 19.79
CA GLU A 50 11.03 11.96 19.28
C GLU A 50 12.42 11.36 19.47
N LYS A 51 12.57 10.40 20.39
CA LYS A 51 13.84 9.68 20.60
C LYS A 51 14.04 8.53 19.63
N ILE A 52 13.03 8.18 18.85
CA ILE A 52 13.09 7.11 17.85
C ILE A 52 13.26 7.78 16.49
N PHE A 53 14.28 7.40 15.74
CA PHE A 53 14.44 7.83 14.35
C PHE A 53 14.02 6.68 13.42
N HIS A 54 12.87 6.82 12.77
CA HIS A 54 12.29 5.77 11.93
C HIS A 54 12.60 6.04 10.46
N VAL A 55 13.40 5.14 9.87
CA VAL A 55 13.81 5.18 8.46
C VAL A 55 13.06 4.10 7.68
N ILE A 56 12.54 4.47 6.51
CA ILE A 56 11.90 3.55 5.57
C ILE A 56 12.72 3.49 4.29
N VAL A 57 12.99 2.27 3.81
CA VAL A 57 13.56 2.05 2.48
C VAL A 57 12.44 1.61 1.53
N ALA A 58 12.31 2.30 0.39
CA ALA A 58 11.22 2.05 -0.55
C ALA A 58 11.67 2.16 -2.03
N PRO A 59 11.03 1.44 -2.97
CA PRO A 59 11.39 1.51 -4.38
C PRO A 59 10.84 2.76 -5.10
N CYS A 60 10.17 3.68 -4.41
CA CYS A 60 9.43 4.78 -5.04
C CYS A 60 9.53 6.10 -4.27
N TYR A 61 9.75 7.20 -5.00
CA TYR A 61 9.74 8.57 -4.46
C TYR A 61 8.39 8.99 -3.88
N ASP A 62 7.28 8.38 -4.31
CA ASP A 62 5.94 8.65 -3.76
C ASP A 62 5.88 8.44 -2.24
N ARG A 63 6.67 7.50 -1.71
CA ARG A 63 6.75 7.23 -0.27
C ARG A 63 7.32 8.41 0.52
N LYS A 64 8.19 9.20 -0.10
CA LYS A 64 8.68 10.47 0.49
C LYS A 64 7.55 11.49 0.58
N LEU A 65 6.76 11.63 -0.47
CA LEU A 65 5.60 12.54 -0.49
C LEU A 65 4.54 12.12 0.53
N GLU A 66 4.35 10.82 0.72
CA GLU A 66 3.48 10.25 1.74
C GLU A 66 3.93 10.63 3.15
N ALA A 67 5.21 10.39 3.49
CA ALA A 67 5.78 10.75 4.79
C ALA A 67 5.69 12.27 5.07
N LEU A 68 5.90 13.09 4.04
CA LEU A 68 5.76 14.54 4.16
C LEU A 68 4.33 14.97 4.49
N ARG A 69 3.31 14.29 3.93
CA ARG A 69 1.88 14.58 4.19
C ARG A 69 1.47 14.27 5.62
N GLU A 70 1.99 13.18 6.19
CA GLU A 70 1.73 12.81 7.60
C GLU A 70 2.18 13.93 8.55
N GLY A 71 3.36 14.50 8.29
CA GLY A 71 3.92 15.59 9.09
C GLY A 71 3.15 16.91 9.05
N LEU A 72 2.19 17.07 8.13
CA LEU A 72 1.36 18.28 8.01
C LEU A 72 0.00 18.13 8.72
N SER A 73 -0.40 16.91 9.07
CA SER A 73 -1.78 16.59 9.48
C SER A 73 -1.95 16.43 11.00
N SER A 74 -0.87 16.40 11.78
CA SER A 74 -0.93 16.17 13.23
C SER A 74 -1.07 17.49 14.02
N ALA A 75 -2.31 17.84 14.40
CA ALA A 75 -2.59 18.86 15.41
C ALA A 75 -2.35 18.36 16.85
N SER A 76 -2.13 17.05 17.05
CA SER A 76 -1.89 16.42 18.34
C SER A 76 -0.48 15.81 18.34
N HIS A 77 0.51 16.59 18.79
CA HIS A 77 1.88 16.19 19.20
C HIS A 77 2.34 14.75 18.91
N SER A 78 2.36 14.33 17.65
CA SER A 78 2.94 13.04 17.27
C SER A 78 3.90 13.29 16.11
N SER A 79 5.16 12.93 16.36
CA SER A 79 6.23 12.89 15.37
C SER A 79 5.75 12.24 14.08
N ARG A 80 6.29 12.67 12.93
CA ARG A 80 6.08 12.01 11.64
C ARG A 80 6.20 10.49 11.79
N GLY A 81 5.30 9.74 11.15
CA GLY A 81 5.34 8.28 11.19
C GLY A 81 6.67 7.75 10.68
N ALA A 82 7.21 8.36 9.62
CA ALA A 82 8.58 8.15 9.15
C ALA A 82 9.37 9.47 9.17
N ASP A 83 10.57 9.45 9.74
CA ASP A 83 11.46 10.61 9.79
C ASP A 83 12.27 10.77 8.50
N CYS A 84 12.64 9.63 7.89
CA CYS A 84 13.36 9.58 6.63
C CYS A 84 12.81 8.47 5.74
N VAL A 85 12.69 8.76 4.45
CA VAL A 85 12.41 7.75 3.44
C VAL A 85 13.55 7.78 2.43
N LEU A 86 14.29 6.68 2.35
CA LEU A 86 15.35 6.45 1.39
C LEU A 86 14.81 5.59 0.25
N THR A 87 15.20 5.91 -0.98
CA THR A 87 14.95 4.98 -2.07
C THR A 87 16.03 3.92 -2.15
N SER A 88 15.71 2.74 -2.67
CA SER A 88 16.69 1.67 -2.92
C SER A 88 17.88 2.14 -3.78
N GLY A 89 17.67 3.05 -4.72
CA GLY A 89 18.77 3.66 -5.48
C GLY A 89 19.65 4.61 -4.66
N GLU A 90 19.11 5.30 -3.66
CA GLU A 90 19.87 6.18 -2.77
C GLU A 90 20.67 5.36 -1.74
N GLU A 91 20.08 4.28 -1.23
CA GLU A 91 20.73 3.35 -0.29
C GLU A 91 21.92 2.64 -0.95
N ALA A 92 21.74 2.10 -2.16
CA ALA A 92 22.81 1.46 -2.92
C ALA A 92 24.00 2.41 -3.23
N GLY A 93 23.72 3.70 -3.43
CA GLY A 93 24.74 4.72 -3.69
C GLY A 93 25.47 5.21 -2.44
N ALA A 94 24.89 5.04 -1.25
CA ALA A 94 25.44 5.55 0.00
C ALA A 94 26.54 4.66 0.61
N HIS A 95 26.82 3.48 0.03
CA HIS A 95 27.75 2.49 0.59
C HIS A 95 27.57 2.34 2.10
N LEU A 96 26.31 2.24 2.54
CA LEU A 96 25.99 2.02 3.95
C LEU A 96 26.63 0.69 4.36
N HIS A 97 27.82 0.78 4.94
CA HIS A 97 28.49 -0.32 5.61
C HIS A 97 27.68 -0.60 6.86
N THR A 98 26.73 -1.52 6.74
CA THR A 98 25.89 -1.88 7.88
C THR A 98 26.62 -2.96 8.68
N GLU A 99 27.29 -2.53 9.74
CA GLU A 99 27.48 -3.39 10.92
C GLU A 99 26.09 -3.54 11.56
N PHE A 100 25.25 -4.39 10.96
CA PHE A 100 24.16 -4.97 11.73
C PHE A 100 24.84 -5.78 12.83
N GLY A 101 24.78 -5.32 14.08
CA GLY A 101 25.21 -6.15 15.22
C GLY A 101 24.52 -7.52 15.14
N ASP A 102 25.03 -8.54 15.84
CA ASP A 102 24.51 -9.93 15.84
C ASP A 102 22.99 -10.01 16.12
N LEU A 103 22.19 -9.71 15.09
CA LEU A 103 20.75 -9.79 15.08
C LEU A 103 20.45 -11.19 14.55
N LYS A 104 19.79 -11.99 15.38
CA LYS A 104 19.25 -13.26 14.90
C LYS A 104 18.26 -12.94 13.78
N GLU A 105 18.57 -13.39 12.57
CA GLU A 105 17.64 -13.31 11.46
C GLU A 105 16.36 -14.07 11.84
N GLU A 106 15.28 -13.32 12.09
CA GLU A 106 13.97 -13.92 12.23
C GLU A 106 13.47 -14.39 10.86
N LYS A 107 12.69 -15.47 10.86
CA LYS A 107 12.13 -16.03 9.63
C LYS A 107 11.13 -15.05 9.03
N VAL A 108 11.51 -14.42 7.92
CA VAL A 108 10.66 -13.51 7.15
C VAL A 108 9.51 -14.29 6.52
N THR A 109 8.31 -13.69 6.55
CA THR A 109 7.12 -14.21 5.87
C THR A 109 6.47 -13.11 5.03
N ARG A 110 5.75 -13.49 3.97
CA ARG A 110 5.02 -12.55 3.10
C ARG A 110 3.53 -12.82 3.08
N HIS A 111 2.78 -11.86 2.53
CA HIS A 111 1.38 -12.06 2.14
C HIS A 111 1.30 -12.89 0.84
N ASP A 112 0.11 -13.37 0.53
CA ASP A 112 -0.16 -14.26 -0.61
C ASP A 112 -0.24 -13.54 -1.98
N GLY A 113 0.41 -12.39 -2.11
CA GLY A 113 0.54 -11.67 -3.37
C GLY A 113 1.81 -12.08 -4.13
N ALA A 114 1.77 -11.96 -5.46
CA ALA A 114 2.90 -12.26 -6.34
C ALA A 114 4.06 -11.24 -6.23
N SER A 115 3.84 -10.11 -5.56
CA SER A 115 4.86 -9.09 -5.30
C SER A 115 4.63 -8.46 -3.93
N SER A 116 5.48 -7.51 -3.52
CA SER A 116 5.19 -6.69 -2.33
C SER A 116 3.87 -5.93 -2.44
N ASP A 117 3.38 -5.71 -3.66
CA ASP A 117 2.05 -5.23 -4.00
C ASP A 117 1.09 -6.39 -4.33
N GLY A 118 -0.21 -6.09 -4.47
CA GLY A 118 -1.20 -7.09 -4.88
C GLY A 118 -1.93 -7.69 -3.70
N HIS A 119 -2.65 -6.85 -2.95
CA HIS A 119 -3.48 -7.36 -1.85
C HIS A 119 -4.90 -7.64 -2.33
N LEU A 120 -5.18 -7.45 -3.64
CA LEU A 120 -6.45 -7.78 -4.25
C LEU A 120 -6.86 -9.21 -3.92
N ALA A 121 -5.93 -10.18 -4.03
CA ALA A 121 -6.21 -11.59 -3.73
C ALA A 121 -6.69 -11.76 -2.28
N GLN A 122 -5.98 -11.16 -1.32
CA GLN A 122 -6.34 -11.24 0.09
C GLN A 122 -7.70 -10.60 0.37
N VAL A 123 -7.93 -9.37 -0.12
CA VAL A 123 -9.21 -8.67 0.06
C VAL A 123 -10.35 -9.44 -0.61
N PHE A 124 -10.10 -10.05 -1.76
CA PHE A 124 -11.08 -10.86 -2.48
C PHE A 124 -11.47 -12.11 -1.70
N ARG A 125 -10.49 -12.88 -1.18
CA ARG A 125 -10.76 -14.06 -0.35
C ARG A 125 -11.49 -13.69 0.93
N HIS A 126 -11.04 -12.62 1.60
CA HIS A 126 -11.69 -12.14 2.82
C HIS A 126 -13.14 -11.75 2.55
N ALA A 127 -13.41 -10.96 1.52
CA ALA A 127 -14.76 -10.56 1.13
C ALA A 127 -15.64 -11.75 0.70
N ALA A 128 -15.07 -12.73 -0.02
CA ALA A 128 -15.79 -13.95 -0.41
C ALA A 128 -16.25 -14.75 0.81
N LYS A 129 -15.35 -14.91 1.79
CA LYS A 129 -15.63 -15.64 3.03
C LYS A 129 -16.59 -14.89 3.93
N GLU A 130 -16.35 -13.61 4.16
CA GLU A 130 -17.15 -12.78 5.07
C GLU A 130 -18.58 -12.55 4.53
N LEU A 131 -18.71 -12.18 3.25
CA LEU A 131 -19.99 -11.76 2.69
C LEU A 131 -20.82 -12.92 2.14
N PHE A 132 -20.17 -14.00 1.69
CA PHE A 132 -20.85 -15.10 0.98
C PHE A 132 -20.56 -16.48 1.57
N ASN A 133 -19.73 -16.57 2.62
CA ASN A 133 -19.29 -17.84 3.23
C ASN A 133 -18.64 -18.80 2.21
N GLU A 134 -17.94 -18.24 1.23
CA GLU A 134 -17.19 -18.98 0.20
C GLU A 134 -15.70 -18.97 0.54
N ASP A 135 -15.10 -20.15 0.70
CA ASP A 135 -13.65 -20.28 0.90
C ASP A 135 -12.96 -20.44 -0.45
N VAL A 136 -12.21 -19.41 -0.85
CA VAL A 136 -11.52 -19.35 -2.14
C VAL A 136 -10.05 -19.68 -1.94
N GLU A 137 -9.65 -20.91 -2.22
CA GLU A 137 -8.25 -21.33 -2.12
C GLU A 137 -7.36 -20.60 -3.13
N GLU A 138 -7.72 -20.65 -4.41
CA GLU A 138 -6.96 -20.05 -5.51
C GLU A 138 -7.75 -18.96 -6.23
N VAL A 139 -7.13 -17.78 -6.38
CA VAL A 139 -7.72 -16.66 -7.10
C VAL A 139 -7.35 -16.73 -8.57
N THR A 140 -8.33 -17.04 -9.42
CA THR A 140 -8.11 -17.09 -10.88
C THR A 140 -8.29 -15.72 -11.52
N TYR A 141 -7.22 -15.20 -12.12
CA TYR A 141 -7.22 -13.93 -12.83
C TYR A 141 -7.59 -14.12 -14.31
N ARG A 142 -8.61 -13.42 -14.77
CA ARG A 142 -8.88 -13.26 -16.21
C ARG A 142 -7.96 -12.14 -16.74
N ALA A 143 -6.96 -12.51 -17.51
CA ALA A 143 -6.03 -11.56 -18.12
C ALA A 143 -6.42 -11.24 -19.58
N ARG A 144 -6.48 -9.95 -19.92
CA ARG A 144 -6.30 -9.49 -21.31
C ARG A 144 -4.92 -8.83 -21.53
N ARG A 145 -4.24 -8.33 -20.48
CA ARG A 145 -2.87 -7.73 -20.46
C ARG A 145 -2.27 -7.77 -19.04
N CYS A 146 -0.94 -7.70 -18.89
CA CYS A 146 -0.25 -7.79 -17.58
C CYS A 146 -0.65 -6.69 -16.57
N ASP A 147 -0.94 -5.48 -17.04
CA ASP A 147 -1.26 -4.32 -16.18
C ASP A 147 -2.76 -4.13 -15.89
N PHE A 148 -3.62 -5.03 -16.40
CA PHE A 148 -5.05 -5.01 -16.11
C PHE A 148 -5.58 -6.43 -15.96
N GLN A 149 -5.95 -6.79 -14.73
CA GLN A 149 -6.43 -8.12 -14.38
C GLN A 149 -7.80 -8.02 -13.72
N GLU A 150 -8.66 -8.99 -14.02
CA GLU A 150 -10.00 -9.08 -13.43
C GLU A 150 -10.15 -10.40 -12.67
N VAL A 151 -10.88 -10.36 -11.57
CA VAL A 151 -11.25 -11.55 -10.78
C VAL A 151 -12.74 -11.49 -10.53
N THR A 152 -13.43 -12.61 -10.73
CA THR A 152 -14.86 -12.71 -10.50
C THR A 152 -15.17 -13.94 -9.63
N LEU A 153 -16.01 -13.76 -8.63
CA LEU A 153 -16.66 -14.86 -7.90
C LEU A 153 -18.06 -15.03 -8.50
N GLU A 154 -18.34 -16.23 -9.02
CA GLU A 154 -19.64 -16.59 -9.59
C GLU A 154 -20.21 -17.77 -8.80
N LYS A 155 -21.49 -17.71 -8.42
CA LYS A 155 -22.21 -18.81 -7.76
C LYS A 155 -23.62 -18.89 -8.34
N ASN A 156 -24.05 -20.09 -8.71
CA ASN A 156 -25.38 -20.33 -9.31
C ASN A 156 -25.71 -19.45 -10.54
N GLY A 157 -24.69 -19.05 -11.31
CA GLY A 157 -24.85 -18.17 -12.48
C GLY A 157 -24.93 -16.68 -12.16
N GLU A 158 -24.84 -16.30 -10.89
CA GLU A 158 -24.80 -14.90 -10.44
C GLU A 158 -23.37 -14.47 -10.09
N VAL A 159 -23.02 -13.23 -10.47
CA VAL A 159 -21.74 -12.62 -10.10
C VAL A 159 -21.86 -12.03 -8.69
N LEU A 160 -21.19 -12.65 -7.72
CA LEU A 160 -21.19 -12.20 -6.33
C LEU A 160 -20.15 -11.09 -6.10
N LEU A 161 -18.93 -11.30 -6.59
CA LEU A 161 -17.83 -10.33 -6.49
C LEU A 161 -17.18 -10.12 -7.84
N ARG A 162 -16.83 -8.87 -8.15
CA ARG A 162 -16.06 -8.53 -9.34
C ARG A 162 -15.02 -7.48 -9.03
N PHE A 163 -13.76 -7.90 -9.02
CA PHE A 163 -12.62 -7.08 -8.63
C PHE A 163 -11.71 -6.84 -9.83
N ALA A 164 -10.95 -5.75 -9.81
CA ALA A 164 -9.93 -5.46 -10.83
C ALA A 164 -8.64 -4.91 -10.23
N ALA A 165 -7.51 -5.28 -10.82
CA ALA A 165 -6.23 -4.61 -10.64
C ALA A 165 -5.95 -3.76 -11.88
N ALA A 166 -5.75 -2.45 -11.70
CA ALA A 166 -5.52 -1.48 -12.77
C ALA A 166 -4.21 -0.73 -12.54
N TYR A 167 -3.15 -1.17 -13.22
CA TYR A 167 -1.80 -0.64 -13.05
C TYR A 167 -1.46 0.27 -14.23
N GLY A 168 -0.77 1.38 -13.95
CA GLY A 168 -0.44 2.39 -14.96
C GLY A 168 -1.55 3.41 -15.21
N PHE A 169 -1.16 4.67 -15.39
CA PHE A 169 -2.08 5.81 -15.53
C PHE A 169 -3.10 5.69 -16.67
N ARG A 170 -2.73 5.02 -17.77
CA ARG A 170 -3.65 4.75 -18.88
C ARG A 170 -4.84 3.90 -18.44
N ASN A 171 -4.60 2.83 -17.68
CA ASN A 171 -5.67 1.97 -17.18
C ASN A 171 -6.52 2.69 -16.14
N ILE A 172 -5.88 3.48 -15.28
CA ILE A 172 -6.56 4.35 -14.30
C ILE A 172 -7.53 5.31 -14.99
N GLN A 173 -7.07 6.06 -15.99
CA GLN A 173 -7.92 6.99 -16.74
C GLN A 173 -9.12 6.30 -17.38
N ASN A 174 -8.90 5.12 -17.98
CA ASN A 174 -9.98 4.32 -18.57
C ASN A 174 -11.02 3.89 -17.53
N MET A 175 -10.59 3.48 -16.32
CA MET A 175 -11.51 3.14 -15.24
C MET A 175 -12.31 4.35 -14.76
N ILE A 176 -11.66 5.51 -14.63
CA ILE A 176 -12.33 6.72 -14.17
C ILE A 176 -13.34 7.25 -15.19
N LEU A 177 -13.05 7.12 -16.49
CA LEU A 177 -14.02 7.43 -17.54
C LEU A 177 -15.27 6.54 -17.45
N LYS A 178 -15.12 5.26 -17.11
CA LYS A 178 -16.26 4.35 -16.90
C LYS A 178 -17.01 4.66 -15.60
N LEU A 179 -16.30 4.96 -14.53
CA LEU A 179 -16.88 5.36 -13.24
C LEU A 179 -17.75 6.61 -13.38
N LYS A 180 -17.23 7.66 -14.03
CA LYS A 180 -17.96 8.91 -14.27
C LYS A 180 -19.22 8.73 -15.14
N LYS A 181 -19.26 7.66 -15.95
CA LYS A 181 -20.42 7.28 -16.76
C LYS A 181 -21.39 6.34 -16.04
N GLY A 182 -21.14 5.99 -14.77
CA GLY A 182 -21.94 5.03 -14.02
C GLY A 182 -21.84 3.59 -14.56
N ALA A 183 -20.80 3.29 -15.33
CA ALA A 183 -20.64 2.03 -16.07
C ALA A 183 -19.41 1.21 -15.59
N LEU A 184 -18.98 1.41 -14.33
CA LEU A 184 -17.89 0.65 -13.75
C LEU A 184 -18.44 -0.64 -13.11
N PRO A 185 -18.12 -1.84 -13.64
CA PRO A 185 -18.74 -3.09 -13.21
C PRO A 185 -18.02 -3.75 -12.01
N TYR A 186 -17.18 -3.02 -11.28
CA TYR A 186 -16.30 -3.58 -10.24
C TYR A 186 -16.73 -3.11 -8.85
N HIS A 187 -16.78 -4.04 -7.90
CA HIS A 187 -17.01 -3.75 -6.49
C HIS A 187 -15.74 -3.23 -5.78
N PHE A 188 -14.56 -3.63 -6.28
CA PHE A 188 -13.28 -3.19 -5.77
C PHE A 188 -12.27 -3.05 -6.92
N VAL A 189 -11.45 -2.00 -6.86
CA VAL A 189 -10.35 -1.78 -7.81
C VAL A 189 -9.07 -1.45 -7.06
N GLU A 190 -8.04 -2.27 -7.25
CA GLU A 190 -6.69 -1.96 -6.82
C GLU A 190 -6.00 -1.11 -7.90
N VAL A 191 -5.44 0.04 -7.50
CA VAL A 191 -4.87 1.03 -8.43
C VAL A 191 -3.41 1.31 -8.10
N LEU A 192 -2.52 1.12 -9.07
CA LEU A 192 -1.09 1.46 -8.95
C LEU A 192 -0.68 2.38 -10.10
N ALA A 193 0.05 3.46 -9.79
CA ALA A 193 0.46 4.43 -10.79
C ALA A 193 1.48 3.87 -11.79
N CYS A 194 2.39 3.00 -11.33
CA CYS A 194 3.42 2.37 -12.14
C CYS A 194 2.89 1.10 -12.85
N PRO A 195 3.13 0.94 -14.16
CA PRO A 195 3.02 -0.36 -14.82
C PRO A 195 3.91 -1.39 -14.14
N GLY A 196 3.41 -2.62 -13.97
CA GLY A 196 4.09 -3.69 -13.22
C GLY A 196 4.30 -3.41 -11.72
N GLY A 197 3.59 -2.44 -11.13
CA GLY A 197 3.57 -2.20 -9.69
C GLY A 197 4.82 -1.52 -9.12
N CYS A 198 5.00 -1.59 -7.79
CA CYS A 198 6.06 -0.90 -7.05
C CYS A 198 7.46 -1.39 -7.42
N LEU A 199 7.61 -2.62 -7.93
CA LEU A 199 8.91 -3.14 -8.35
C LEU A 199 9.52 -2.28 -9.47
N ASN A 200 8.68 -1.65 -10.30
CA ASN A 200 9.10 -0.70 -11.34
C ASN A 200 9.10 0.77 -10.88
N GLY A 201 9.13 1.01 -9.56
CA GLY A 201 9.17 2.35 -9.00
C GLY A 201 10.41 3.13 -9.46
N ARG A 202 10.26 4.44 -9.69
CA ARG A 202 11.36 5.30 -10.16
C ARG A 202 12.51 5.47 -9.15
N GLY A 203 12.30 5.08 -7.89
CA GLY A 203 13.33 5.11 -6.84
C GLY A 203 14.21 3.86 -6.81
N GLN A 204 13.96 2.88 -7.69
CA GLN A 204 14.78 1.68 -7.80
C GLN A 204 16.23 1.98 -8.13
N ALA A 205 17.13 1.11 -7.66
CA ALA A 205 18.52 1.15 -8.08
C ALA A 205 18.62 0.97 -9.59
N GLN A 206 19.43 1.81 -10.23
CA GLN A 206 19.64 1.78 -11.67
C GLN A 206 21.01 1.20 -11.99
N SER A 207 21.12 0.56 -13.15
CA SER A 207 22.41 0.20 -13.72
C SER A 207 23.26 1.45 -13.99
N ARG A 208 24.57 1.26 -14.25
CA ARG A 208 25.49 2.35 -14.59
C ARG A 208 25.02 3.23 -15.76
N ASP A 209 24.21 2.68 -16.66
CA ASP A 209 23.66 3.38 -17.82
C ASP A 209 22.33 4.12 -17.53
N GLY A 210 21.93 4.21 -16.24
CA GLY A 210 20.67 4.84 -15.82
C GLY A 210 19.42 4.05 -16.22
N ARG A 211 19.58 2.79 -16.64
CA ARG A 211 18.48 1.90 -17.03
C ARG A 211 18.12 0.95 -15.90
N VAL A 212 16.86 0.54 -15.90
CA VAL A 212 16.37 -0.54 -15.03
C VAL A 212 17.14 -1.82 -15.32
N ASP A 213 17.72 -2.40 -14.28
CA ASP A 213 18.40 -3.70 -14.37
C ASP A 213 17.36 -4.83 -14.30
N LYS A 214 17.02 -5.39 -15.45
CA LYS A 214 16.02 -6.45 -15.56
C LYS A 214 16.46 -7.75 -14.87
N ALA A 215 17.76 -8.04 -14.85
CA ALA A 215 18.27 -9.26 -14.22
C ALA A 215 18.13 -9.14 -12.70
N LEU A 216 18.46 -7.98 -12.14
CA LEU A 216 18.23 -7.69 -10.73
C LEU A 216 16.74 -7.78 -10.36
N LEU A 217 15.85 -7.19 -11.15
CA LEU A 217 14.41 -7.28 -10.88
C LEU A 217 13.91 -8.72 -10.87
N GLN A 218 14.32 -9.54 -11.85
CA GLN A 218 13.95 -10.95 -11.90
C GLN A 218 14.50 -11.74 -10.71
N GLN A 219 15.72 -11.43 -10.25
CA GLN A 219 16.28 -12.02 -9.04
C GLN A 219 15.47 -11.62 -7.79
N MET A 220 15.07 -10.35 -7.67
CA MET A 220 14.24 -9.87 -6.55
C MET A 220 12.86 -10.55 -6.54
N GLU A 221 12.24 -10.74 -7.71
CA GLU A 221 10.99 -11.49 -7.83
C GLU A 221 11.14 -12.96 -7.39
N GLY A 222 12.25 -13.60 -7.77
CA GLY A 222 12.57 -14.96 -7.34
C GLY A 222 12.73 -15.07 -5.83
N ILE A 223 13.56 -14.20 -5.24
CA ILE A 223 13.77 -14.14 -3.78
C ILE A 223 12.45 -13.91 -3.06
N TYR A 224 11.62 -12.97 -3.52
CA TYR A 224 10.33 -12.69 -2.90
C TYR A 224 9.38 -13.90 -2.98
N SER A 225 9.35 -14.59 -4.11
CA SER A 225 8.48 -15.76 -4.33
C SER A 225 8.83 -16.90 -3.38
N ASP A 226 10.11 -17.08 -3.08
CA ASP A 226 10.63 -18.12 -2.17
C ASP A 226 10.33 -17.82 -0.68
N ILE A 227 9.96 -16.58 -0.32
CA ILE A 227 9.55 -16.25 1.05
C ILE A 227 8.23 -16.99 1.36
N PRO A 228 8.14 -17.71 2.50
CA PRO A 228 6.92 -18.40 2.89
C PRO A 228 5.73 -17.44 3.07
N VAL A 229 4.60 -17.82 2.50
CA VAL A 229 3.32 -17.12 2.71
C VAL A 229 2.80 -17.40 4.13
N ARG A 230 2.37 -16.35 4.83
CA ARG A 230 1.65 -16.45 6.09
C ARG A 230 0.43 -15.51 6.04
N PRO A 231 -0.81 -16.04 6.09
CA PRO A 231 -1.99 -15.20 6.18
C PRO A 231 -1.98 -14.37 7.48
N PRO A 232 -2.24 -13.06 7.44
CA PRO A 232 -2.23 -12.21 8.63
C PRO A 232 -3.16 -12.69 9.75
N GLU A 233 -4.27 -13.34 9.39
CA GLU A 233 -5.28 -13.88 10.30
C GLU A 233 -4.73 -15.01 11.18
N THR A 234 -3.70 -15.71 10.70
CA THR A 234 -3.02 -16.79 11.43
C THR A 234 -1.91 -16.29 12.36
N SER A 235 -1.58 -15.00 12.32
CA SER A 235 -0.50 -14.42 13.10
C SER A 235 -0.97 -14.05 14.52
N ALA A 236 -0.51 -14.82 15.52
CA ALA A 236 -0.77 -14.52 16.93
C ALA A 236 -0.29 -13.10 17.33
N HIS A 237 0.84 -12.66 16.78
CA HIS A 237 1.36 -11.31 17.02
C HIS A 237 0.42 -10.22 16.50
N VAL A 238 -0.21 -10.43 15.33
CA VAL A 238 -1.20 -9.48 14.80
C VAL A 238 -2.43 -9.45 15.70
N GLN A 239 -2.91 -10.61 16.16
CA GLN A 239 -4.04 -10.69 17.09
C GLN A 239 -3.73 -9.97 18.42
N GLU A 240 -2.51 -10.13 18.95
CA GLU A 240 -2.05 -9.44 20.15
C GLU A 240 -2.01 -7.92 19.95
N LEU A 241 -1.50 -7.44 18.82
CA LEU A 241 -1.52 -6.02 18.48
C LEU A 241 -2.96 -5.47 18.46
N TYR A 242 -3.89 -6.20 17.84
CA TYR A 242 -5.29 -5.79 17.84
C TYR A 242 -5.87 -5.72 19.26
N GLN A 243 -5.60 -6.69 20.12
CA GLN A 243 -6.15 -6.68 21.48
C GLN A 243 -5.49 -5.67 22.41
N GLN A 244 -4.16 -5.66 22.49
CA GLN A 244 -3.42 -4.85 23.47
C GLN A 244 -3.21 -3.42 23.02
N TRP A 245 -2.88 -3.22 21.74
CA TRP A 245 -2.59 -1.88 21.22
C TRP A 245 -3.85 -1.21 20.71
N LEU A 246 -4.62 -1.89 19.86
CA LEU A 246 -5.76 -1.27 19.17
C LEU A 246 -7.09 -1.43 19.93
N GLU A 247 -7.14 -2.16 21.04
CA GLU A 247 -8.36 -2.34 21.86
C GLU A 247 -9.51 -3.04 21.11
N GLY A 248 -9.18 -3.89 20.12
CA GLY A 248 -10.12 -4.64 19.30
C GLY A 248 -10.08 -4.27 17.81
N LEU A 249 -10.74 -5.09 16.98
CA LEU A 249 -10.82 -4.90 15.52
C LEU A 249 -11.60 -3.64 15.14
N ASP A 250 -12.75 -3.42 15.77
CA ASP A 250 -13.70 -2.35 15.44
C ASP A 250 -13.69 -1.18 16.46
N SER A 251 -12.59 -1.04 17.20
CA SER A 251 -12.50 0.01 18.22
C SER A 251 -12.37 1.41 17.59
N PRO A 252 -12.76 2.48 18.30
CA PRO A 252 -12.47 3.86 17.88
C PRO A 252 -10.97 4.09 17.65
N LYS A 253 -10.12 3.44 18.45
CA LYS A 253 -8.66 3.53 18.34
C LYS A 253 -8.13 2.88 17.08
N ALA A 254 -8.68 1.73 16.67
CA ALA A 254 -8.34 1.09 15.40
C ALA A 254 -8.69 2.02 14.22
N GLN A 255 -9.87 2.66 14.27
CA GLN A 255 -10.28 3.63 13.25
C GLN A 255 -9.33 4.83 13.18
N GLU A 256 -9.00 5.46 14.31
CA GLU A 256 -8.08 6.61 14.35
C GLU A 256 -6.64 6.23 13.92
N THR A 257 -6.17 5.07 14.37
CA THR A 257 -4.79 4.62 14.19
C THR A 257 -4.55 4.09 12.78
N LEU A 258 -5.52 3.36 12.20
CA LEU A 258 -5.36 2.64 10.93
C LEU A 258 -6.11 3.28 9.76
N HIS A 259 -6.98 4.27 9.98
CA HIS A 259 -7.71 4.95 8.89
C HIS A 259 -7.38 6.43 8.78
N THR A 260 -7.58 6.96 7.58
CA THR A 260 -7.41 8.37 7.23
C THR A 260 -8.63 8.87 6.47
N ARG A 261 -8.69 10.17 6.24
CA ARG A 261 -9.75 10.83 5.49
C ARG A 261 -9.15 11.59 4.32
N PHE A 262 -9.88 11.59 3.22
CA PHE A 262 -9.54 12.35 2.02
C PHE A 262 -10.42 13.58 1.93
N SER A 263 -9.79 14.71 1.63
CA SER A 263 -10.50 15.95 1.37
C SER A 263 -10.28 16.32 -0.11
N SER A 264 -11.35 16.69 -0.79
CA SER A 264 -11.26 17.45 -2.02
C SER A 264 -11.25 18.93 -1.61
N PRO A 265 -10.11 19.63 -1.58
CA PRO A 265 -10.16 21.08 -1.45
C PRO A 265 -11.00 21.66 -2.60
N GLU A 266 -11.82 22.67 -2.33
CA GLU A 266 -12.38 23.49 -3.40
C GLU A 266 -11.20 24.07 -4.19
N LEU A 267 -11.16 23.83 -5.50
CA LEU A 267 -10.06 24.22 -6.37
C LEU A 267 -9.84 25.74 -6.26
N CYS A 268 -8.85 26.16 -5.48
CA CYS A 268 -8.39 27.54 -5.47
C CYS A 268 -7.49 27.74 -6.70
N ALA A 269 -7.72 28.81 -7.47
CA ALA A 269 -7.20 29.04 -8.82
C ALA A 269 -5.66 29.22 -8.94
N HIS A 270 -4.90 28.94 -7.88
CA HIS A 270 -3.45 29.07 -7.82
C HIS A 270 -2.85 27.81 -7.22
N ASP A 271 -2.70 26.75 -8.01
CA ASP A 271 -1.86 25.63 -7.57
C ASP A 271 -1.05 25.09 -8.75
N LEU A 272 0.25 24.94 -8.51
CA LEU A 272 1.30 24.66 -9.49
C LEU A 272 0.89 23.53 -10.46
N ASP A 273 0.93 23.83 -11.75
CA ASP A 273 0.62 22.93 -12.87
C ASP A 273 1.67 21.81 -12.94
N ILE A 274 1.49 20.77 -12.12
CA ILE A 274 2.26 19.53 -12.25
C ILE A 274 1.68 18.78 -13.45
N ARG A 275 2.38 18.88 -14.59
CA ARG A 275 2.10 18.04 -15.76
C ARG A 275 2.47 16.60 -15.42
N TRP A 276 1.46 15.73 -15.38
CA TRP A 276 1.58 14.28 -15.19
C TRP A 276 1.88 13.57 -16.50
#